data_AF-A0A1L9C269-F1
#
_entry.id   AF-A0A1L9C269-F1
#
_cell.length_a   1.000
_cell.length_b   1.000
_cell.length_c   1.000
_cell.angle_alpha   90.00
_cell.angle_beta   90.00
_cell.angle_gamma   90.00
#
_symmetry.space_group_name_H-M   'P 1'
#
loop_
_entity.id
_entity.type
_entity.pdbx_description
1 polymer ?
#
loop_
_entity_poly.entity_id
_entity_poly.type
_entity_poly.pdbx_seq_one_letter_code
_entity_poly.pdbx_strand_id
1 'polypeptide(L)'
;MVKTTSAAIGSVDRELEYVAYTLGHSELETALFVTLPLAKKGIVAGLVLSFARAVGEFGATLMVAGNIPGKTNTMSLSIYTAFQSGNDSLANILVVILVIMSLVSMAATAKLVNRWKV
;
A
#
# COMPACT_ATOMS: atom_id res chain seq x y z
N MET A 1 -4.95 -0.06 -4.38
CA MET A 1 -5.41 1.33 -4.53
C MET A 1 -6.84 1.41 -5.05
N VAL A 2 -7.11 1.24 -6.35
CA VAL A 2 -8.44 1.51 -6.97
C VAL A 2 -9.61 0.93 -6.18
N LYS A 3 -9.67 -0.40 -6.00
CA LYS A 3 -10.78 -1.07 -5.30
C LYS A 3 -10.98 -0.56 -3.86
N THR A 4 -9.89 -0.35 -3.13
CA THR A 4 -9.91 0.15 -1.74
C THR A 4 -10.39 1.60 -1.67
N THR A 5 -9.91 2.44 -2.59
CA THR A 5 -10.31 3.85 -2.68
C THR A 5 -11.76 4.00 -3.12
N SER A 6 -12.21 3.24 -4.13
CA SER A 6 -13.60 3.27 -4.58
C SER A 6 -14.57 2.83 -3.48
N ALA A 7 -14.20 1.81 -2.68
CA ALA A 7 -14.99 1.41 -1.52
C ALA A 7 -15.05 2.51 -0.44
N ALA A 8 -13.95 3.24 -0.23
CA ALA A 8 -13.90 4.35 0.71
C ALA A 8 -14.78 5.54 0.28
N ILE A 9 -14.70 5.91 -0.99
CA ILE A 9 -15.55 6.95 -1.58
C ILE A 9 -17.02 6.53 -1.52
N GLY A 10 -17.33 5.28 -1.89
CA GLY A 10 -18.70 4.75 -1.82
C GLY A 10 -19.25 4.57 -0.40
N SER A 11 -18.41 4.66 0.63
CA SER A 11 -18.85 4.64 2.03
C SER A 11 -19.19 6.02 2.61
N VAL A 12 -18.93 7.09 1.85
CA VAL A 12 -19.34 8.45 2.24
C VAL A 12 -20.85 8.56 2.18
N ASP A 13 -21.45 9.17 3.20
CA ASP A 13 -22.88 9.40 3.26
C ASP A 13 -23.32 10.36 2.15
N ARG A 14 -24.24 9.90 1.29
CA ARG A 14 -24.79 10.71 0.21
C ARG A 14 -25.60 11.90 0.72
N GLU A 15 -26.12 11.85 1.94
CA GLU A 15 -26.84 12.97 2.54
C GLU A 15 -25.95 14.21 2.65
N LEU A 16 -24.66 14.04 2.96
CA LEU A 16 -23.69 15.13 3.03
C LEU A 16 -23.45 15.77 1.65
N GLU A 17 -23.50 14.98 0.57
CA GLU A 17 -23.39 15.49 -0.80
C GLU A 17 -24.66 16.26 -1.20
N TYR A 18 -25.86 15.76 -0.84
CA TYR A 18 -27.13 16.47 -1.09
C TYR A 18 -27.22 17.81 -0.35
N VAL A 19 -26.71 17.89 0.88
CA VAL A 19 -26.63 19.15 1.62
C VAL A 19 -25.70 20.14 0.91
N ALA A 20 -24.55 19.69 0.38
CA ALA A 20 -23.64 20.54 -0.37
C ALA A 20 -24.28 21.09 -1.66
N TYR A 21 -25.03 20.26 -2.39
CA TYR A 21 -25.79 20.70 -3.57
C TYR A 21 -26.87 21.73 -3.21
N THR A 22 -27.55 21.54 -2.08
CA THR A 22 -28.58 22.48 -1.60
C THR A 22 -27.98 23.84 -1.21
N LEU A 23 -26.72 23.85 -0.76
CA LEU A 23 -25.96 25.07 -0.47
C LEU A 23 -25.38 25.75 -1.74
N GLY A 24 -25.64 25.20 -2.93
CA GLY A 24 -25.22 25.77 -4.20
C GLY A 24 -23.84 25.34 -4.68
N HIS A 25 -23.21 24.36 -4.04
CA HIS A 25 -21.94 23.82 -4.52
C HIS A 25 -22.12 22.97 -5.79
N SER A 26 -21.17 23.11 -6.71
CA SER A 26 -21.08 22.27 -7.91
C SER A 26 -20.56 20.87 -7.59
N GLU A 27 -20.75 19.91 -8.51
CA GLU A 27 -20.27 18.52 -8.36
C GLU A 27 -18.76 18.42 -8.06
N LEU A 28 -17.96 19.28 -8.69
CA LEU A 28 -16.52 19.32 -8.46
C LEU A 28 -16.17 19.84 -7.06
N GLU A 29 -16.89 20.84 -6.57
CA GLU A 29 -16.70 21.37 -5.21
C GLU A 29 -17.12 20.35 -4.16
N THR A 30 -18.27 19.70 -4.33
CA THR A 30 -18.72 18.62 -3.43
C THR A 30 -17.71 17.48 -3.40
N ALA A 31 -17.18 17.06 -4.56
CA ALA A 31 -16.17 16.02 -4.62
C ALA A 31 -14.87 16.40 -3.88
N LEU A 32 -14.37 17.62 -4.07
CA LEU A 32 -13.11 18.11 -3.49
C LEU A 32 -13.21 18.46 -2.01
N PHE A 33 -14.32 19.04 -1.56
CA PHE A 33 -14.47 19.59 -0.22
C PHE A 33 -15.30 18.71 0.73
N VAL A 34 -16.10 17.78 0.22
CA VAL A 34 -16.93 16.87 1.05
C VAL A 34 -16.46 15.43 0.89
N THR A 35 -16.55 14.87 -0.31
CA THR A 35 -16.32 13.43 -0.54
C THR A 35 -14.87 13.03 -0.31
N LEU A 36 -13.90 13.77 -0.88
CA LEU A 36 -12.46 13.49 -0.73
C LEU A 36 -11.96 13.58 0.73
N PRO A 37 -12.26 14.64 1.49
CA PRO A 37 -11.84 14.76 2.89
C PRO A 37 -12.46 13.68 3.80
N LEU A 38 -13.70 13.26 3.53
CA LEU A 38 -14.36 12.19 4.27
C LEU A 38 -13.79 10.81 3.92
N ALA A 39 -13.49 10.57 2.63
CA ALA A 39 -12.88 9.33 2.16
C ALA A 39 -11.37 9.23 2.44
N LYS A 40 -10.72 10.30 2.95
CA LYS A 40 -9.26 10.38 3.14
C LYS A 40 -8.66 9.18 3.87
N LYS A 41 -9.37 8.66 4.87
CA LYS A 41 -8.91 7.50 5.67
C LYS A 41 -8.74 6.27 4.79
N GLY A 42 -9.72 5.99 3.93
CA GLY A 42 -9.67 4.84 3.03
C GLY A 42 -8.74 5.05 1.83
N ILE A 43 -8.55 6.29 1.37
CA ILE A 43 -7.53 6.62 0.37
C ILE A 43 -6.13 6.33 0.91
N VAL A 44 -5.82 6.78 2.12
CA VAL A 44 -4.53 6.51 2.78
C VAL A 44 -4.33 5.01 2.97
N ALA A 45 -5.36 4.28 3.42
CA ALA A 45 -5.29 2.81 3.53
C ALA A 45 -5.02 2.15 2.16
N GLY A 46 -5.69 2.61 1.11
CA GLY A 46 -5.49 2.15 -0.26
C GLY A 46 -4.08 2.39 -0.79
N LEU A 47 -3.46 3.52 -0.42
CA LEU A 47 -2.10 3.91 -0.77
C LEU A 47 -1.08 3.04 -0.04
N VAL A 48 -1.21 2.87 1.28
CA VAL A 48 -0.33 2.01 2.09
C VAL A 48 -0.38 0.56 1.58
N LEU A 49 -1.57 0.04 1.28
CA LEU A 49 -1.71 -1.33 0.78
C LEU A 49 -1.10 -1.52 -0.61
N SER A 50 -1.24 -0.54 -1.52
CA SER A 50 -0.55 -0.59 -2.81
C SER A 50 0.97 -0.46 -2.68
N PHE A 51 1.44 0.37 -1.76
CA PHE A 51 2.87 0.51 -1.50
C PHE A 51 3.46 -0.80 -0.97
N ALA A 52 2.82 -1.41 0.04
CA ALA A 52 3.22 -2.71 0.56
C ALA A 52 3.27 -3.77 -0.55
N ARG A 53 2.28 -3.74 -1.47
CA ARG A 53 2.25 -4.66 -2.60
C ARG A 53 3.38 -4.42 -3.61
N ALA A 54 3.71 -3.15 -3.88
CA ALA A 54 4.79 -2.76 -4.79
C ALA A 54 6.18 -3.09 -4.22
N VAL A 55 6.39 -2.95 -2.90
CA VAL A 55 7.64 -3.39 -2.24
C VAL A 55 7.84 -4.89 -2.38
N GLY A 56 6.76 -5.66 -2.38
CA GLY A 56 6.77 -7.10 -2.60
C GLY A 56 6.86 -7.52 -4.07
N GLU A 57 6.91 -6.59 -5.03
CA GLU A 57 7.10 -6.94 -6.44
C GLU A 57 8.52 -7.45 -6.69
N PHE A 58 8.59 -8.63 -7.28
CA PHE A 58 9.83 -9.34 -7.58
C PHE A 58 9.97 -9.60 -9.08
N GLY A 59 8.93 -10.20 -9.69
CA GLY A 59 8.98 -10.65 -11.08
C GLY A 59 9.11 -9.50 -12.07
N ALA A 60 8.27 -8.48 -11.94
CA ALA A 60 8.30 -7.32 -12.85
C ALA A 60 9.66 -6.61 -12.80
N THR A 61 10.23 -6.43 -11.61
CA THR A 61 11.53 -5.79 -11.42
C THR A 61 12.66 -6.64 -12.02
N LEU A 62 12.66 -7.95 -11.82
CA LEU A 62 13.66 -8.84 -12.42
C LEU A 62 13.61 -8.79 -13.96
N MET A 63 12.41 -8.80 -14.54
CA MET A 63 12.22 -8.81 -15.99
C MET A 63 12.60 -7.48 -16.65
N VAL A 64 12.30 -6.35 -16.01
CA VAL A 64 12.47 -5.01 -16.61
C VAL A 64 13.80 -4.36 -16.20
N ALA A 65 14.16 -4.41 -14.92
CA ALA A 65 15.35 -3.74 -14.37
C ALA A 65 16.54 -4.69 -14.15
N GLY A 66 16.32 -6.00 -14.29
CA GLY A 66 17.34 -7.01 -14.00
C GLY A 66 17.74 -7.05 -12.52
N ASN A 67 18.88 -7.66 -12.25
CA ASN A 67 19.48 -7.71 -10.91
C ASN A 67 20.95 -7.29 -10.98
N ILE A 68 21.20 -5.97 -11.06
CA ILE A 68 22.55 -5.41 -11.07
C ILE A 68 22.95 -5.14 -9.61
N PRO A 69 23.99 -5.83 -9.08
CA PRO A 69 24.45 -5.62 -7.72
C PRO A 69 24.77 -4.15 -7.44
N GLY A 70 24.23 -3.61 -6.35
CA GLY A 70 24.46 -2.21 -5.95
C GLY A 70 23.72 -1.14 -6.77
N LYS A 71 22.92 -1.51 -7.78
CA LYS A 71 22.09 -0.55 -8.55
C LYS A 71 20.60 -0.87 -8.53
N THR A 72 20.22 -2.08 -8.91
CA THR A 72 18.81 -2.51 -9.04
C THR A 72 18.46 -3.67 -8.11
N ASN A 73 19.38 -4.03 -7.22
CA ASN A 73 19.19 -5.12 -6.29
C ASN A 73 18.18 -4.76 -5.19
N THR A 74 17.07 -5.49 -5.16
CA THR A 74 16.09 -5.45 -4.07
C THR A 74 16.31 -6.64 -3.14
N MET A 75 15.77 -6.56 -1.92
CA MET A 75 15.88 -7.65 -0.93
C MET A 75 15.38 -8.99 -1.50
N SER A 76 14.28 -8.97 -2.26
CA SER A 76 13.72 -10.13 -2.95
C SER A 76 14.65 -10.71 -4.03
N LEU A 77 15.33 -9.85 -4.79
CA LEU A 77 16.31 -10.28 -5.81
C LEU A 77 17.57 -10.90 -5.17
N SER A 78 18.00 -10.36 -4.02
CA SER A 78 19.11 -10.93 -3.26
C SER A 78 18.82 -12.33 -2.74
N ILE A 79 17.62 -12.56 -2.20
CA ILE A 79 17.18 -13.91 -1.77
C ILE A 79 17.21 -14.87 -2.96
N TYR A 80 16.61 -14.47 -4.09
CA TYR A 80 16.55 -15.29 -5.29
C TYR A 80 17.95 -15.64 -5.83
N THR A 81 18.88 -14.67 -5.80
CA THR A 81 20.25 -14.88 -6.27
C THR A 81 21.04 -15.79 -5.33
N ALA A 82 20.89 -15.63 -4.01
CA ALA A 82 21.52 -16.51 -3.02
C ALA A 82 21.04 -17.96 -3.18
N PHE A 83 19.74 -18.16 -3.42
CA PHE A 83 19.16 -19.46 -3.70
C PHE A 83 19.70 -20.07 -5.01
N GLN A 84 19.69 -19.31 -6.12
CA GLN A 84 20.26 -19.79 -7.39
C GLN A 84 21.76 -20.11 -7.32
N SER A 85 22.50 -19.45 -6.41
CA SER A 85 23.93 -19.72 -6.21
C SER A 85 24.21 -20.97 -5.38
N GLY A 86 23.17 -21.71 -4.94
CA GLY A 86 23.30 -22.88 -4.08
C GLY A 86 23.69 -22.56 -2.63
N ASN A 87 23.57 -21.29 -2.21
CA ASN A 87 23.89 -20.88 -0.84
C ASN A 87 22.61 -20.82 0.00
N ASP A 88 22.11 -22.00 0.34
CA ASP A 88 20.86 -22.17 1.10
C ASP A 88 20.92 -21.53 2.50
N SER A 89 22.12 -21.46 3.08
CA SER A 89 22.33 -20.81 4.38
C SER A 89 22.06 -19.31 4.33
N LEU A 90 22.63 -18.61 3.34
CA LEU A 90 22.37 -17.18 3.14
C LEU A 90 20.92 -16.92 2.72
N ALA A 91 20.35 -17.76 1.86
CA ALA A 91 18.96 -17.64 1.44
C ALA A 91 18.00 -17.71 2.64
N ASN A 92 18.19 -18.69 3.53
CA ASN A 92 17.36 -18.85 4.73
C ASN A 92 17.44 -17.66 5.67
N ILE A 93 18.64 -17.12 5.92
CA ILE A 93 18.81 -15.94 6.79
C ILE A 93 18.06 -14.74 6.22
N LEU A 94 18.21 -14.48 4.92
CA LEU A 94 17.54 -13.36 4.25
C LEU A 94 16.01 -13.52 4.26
N VAL A 95 15.50 -14.75 4.09
CA VAL A 95 14.05 -15.03 4.19
C VAL A 95 13.53 -14.75 5.61
N VAL A 96 14.24 -15.21 6.65
CA VAL A 96 13.83 -14.97 8.04
C VAL A 96 13.78 -13.47 8.35
N ILE A 97 14.79 -12.71 7.91
CA ILE A 97 14.81 -11.25 8.08
C ILE A 97 13.61 -10.60 7.38
N LEU A 98 13.31 -11.01 6.14
CA LEU A 98 12.19 -10.48 5.38
C LEU A 98 10.83 -10.81 6.03
N VAL A 99 10.67 -12.02 6.57
CA VAL A 99 9.46 -12.42 7.30
C VAL A 99 9.28 -11.57 8.56
N ILE A 100 10.33 -11.38 9.35
CA ILE A 100 10.28 -10.53 10.55
C ILE A 100 9.91 -9.08 10.18
N MET A 101 10.55 -8.52 9.15
CA MET A 101 10.26 -7.17 8.67
C MET A 101 8.80 -7.04 8.20
N SER A 102 8.27 -8.04 7.50
CA SER A 102 6.88 -8.08 7.06
C SER A 102 5.91 -8.11 8.25
N LEU A 103 6.15 -8.99 9.23
CA LEU A 103 5.34 -9.08 10.46
C LEU A 103 5.35 -7.78 11.25
N VAL A 104 6.51 -7.13 11.40
CA VAL A 104 6.64 -5.83 12.07
C VAL A 104 5.88 -4.74 11.33
N SER A 105 6.00 -4.68 9.99
CA SER A 105 5.29 -3.72 9.15
C SER A 105 3.76 -3.89 9.24
N MET A 106 3.27 -5.14 9.20
CA MET A 106 1.87 -5.46 9.37
C MET A 106 1.36 -5.08 10.76
N ALA A 107 2.10 -5.43 11.83
CA ALA A 107 1.75 -5.09 13.20
C ALA A 107 1.73 -3.56 13.42
N ALA A 108 2.69 -2.83 12.87
CA ALA A 108 2.75 -1.38 12.93
C ALA A 108 1.54 -0.74 12.24
N THR A 109 1.21 -1.21 11.03
CA THR A 109 0.06 -0.71 10.26
C THR A 109 -1.25 -1.02 10.98
N ALA A 110 -1.42 -2.23 11.51
CA ALA A 110 -2.60 -2.62 12.29
C ALA A 110 -2.76 -1.76 13.55
N LYS A 111 -1.67 -1.48 14.26
CA LYS A 111 -1.69 -0.64 15.47
C LYS A 111 -1.99 0.82 15.14
N LEU A 112 -1.48 1.34 14.03
CA LEU A 112 -1.75 2.70 13.56
C LEU A 112 -3.22 2.89 13.17
N VAL A 113 -3.79 1.92 12.44
CA VAL A 113 -5.20 1.91 12.06
C VAL A 113 -6.10 1.77 13.29
N ASN A 114 -5.73 0.94 14.27
CA ASN A 114 -6.54 0.75 15.47
C ASN A 114 -6.56 1.99 16.39
N ARG A 115 -5.47 2.78 16.43
CA ARG A 115 -5.43 4.08 17.13
C ARG A 115 -6.37 5.13 16.50
N TRP A 116 -6.83 4.92 15.28
CA TRP A 116 -7.73 5.83 14.56
C TRP A 116 -9.22 5.45 14.66
N LYS A 117 -9.51 4.32 15.33
CA LYS A 117 -10.87 3.86 15.66
C LYS A 117 -11.37 4.33 17.03
N VAL A 118 -10.52 5.01 17.82
CA VAL A 118 -10.89 5.72 19.06
C VAL A 118 -11.11 7.18 18.71
#